data_AF-A0A3P7HEV7-F1
#
_entry.id   AF-A0A3P7HEV7-F1
#
_cell.length_a   1.000
_cell.length_b   1.000
_cell.length_c   1.000
_cell.angle_alpha   90.00
_cell.angle_beta   90.00
_cell.angle_gamma   90.00
#
_symmetry.space_group_name_H-M   'P 1'
#
loop_
_entity.id
_entity.type
_entity.pdbx_description
1 polymer ?
#
loop_
_entity_poly.entity_id
_entity_poly.type
_entity_poly.pdbx_seq_one_letter_code
_entity_poly.pdbx_strand_id
1 'polypeptide(L)'
;MRSLIVDRYPEVHRCEFIVRAPGRINLIGACEHIDYSGYAVLPMALRQAVYIAVSSQPTSGRKQIKICSENETLETYEEEMERALNFANCGPPQPLKWYHYVLCGVCGFSEYAKHHFSPIMIEFTKPNLTITPVRIPKGGVFCVADSGARLNKAATPDYNTRVLQCKQAAKILLNHLGKNGGGNEEEVILRSAQRAYGKAQPGQMLGPDSPLARVFVGKLAECAAVRCATHCYAEAQRVLDFKGLCEEEGQGDRDNEDILRKLGELMNASHESCRDLYKCSCPELDRLVDICRWAGSYGSRLTGAGWGGCVISLVPESHSEEFLATVAKTYYNATPEAVSQELFLTQPGRAAGIIDVSPK
;
A
#
# COMPACT_ATOMS: atom_id res chain seq x y z
N MET A 1 22.50 -16.80 -2.22
CA MET A 1 21.84 -16.05 -1.13
C MET A 1 22.31 -16.55 0.24
N ARG A 2 22.15 -17.84 0.59
CA ARG A 2 22.78 -18.41 1.80
C ARG A 2 24.30 -18.17 1.86
N SER A 3 25.03 -18.47 0.78
CA SER A 3 26.46 -18.18 0.66
C SER A 3 26.77 -16.69 0.88
N LEU A 4 26.13 -15.80 0.12
CA LEU A 4 26.31 -14.35 0.25
C LEU A 4 26.06 -13.80 1.68
N ILE A 5 25.07 -14.34 2.40
CA ILE A 5 24.76 -13.91 3.78
C ILE A 5 25.75 -14.50 4.79
N VAL A 6 26.10 -15.78 4.65
CA VAL A 6 27.04 -16.48 5.56
C VAL A 6 28.48 -15.98 5.36
N ASP A 7 28.88 -15.69 4.12
CA ASP A 7 30.21 -15.17 3.77
C ASP A 7 30.41 -13.74 4.28
N ARG A 8 29.33 -12.93 4.32
CA ARG A 8 29.39 -11.52 4.75
C ARG A 8 29.21 -11.33 6.26
N TYR A 9 28.51 -12.24 6.93
CA TYR A 9 28.31 -12.22 8.38
C TYR A 9 28.76 -13.53 9.01
N PRO A 10 30.07 -13.74 9.16
CA PRO A 10 30.60 -14.98 9.72
C PRO A 10 30.03 -15.25 11.12
N GLU A 11 29.79 -14.22 11.95
CA GLU A 11 29.14 -14.36 13.26
C GLU A 11 27.71 -14.93 13.23
N VAL A 12 27.02 -14.91 12.09
CA VAL A 12 25.76 -15.64 11.85
C VAL A 12 26.11 -17.11 11.50
N HIS A 13 26.91 -17.74 12.37
CA HIS A 13 27.53 -19.05 12.16
C HIS A 13 26.53 -20.19 11.91
N ARG A 14 25.24 -19.97 12.21
CA ARG A 14 24.12 -20.84 11.84
C ARG A 14 22.88 -19.99 11.53
N CYS A 15 22.80 -19.43 10.33
CA CYS A 15 21.51 -18.99 9.80
C CYS A 15 20.56 -20.19 9.82
N GLU A 16 19.52 -20.13 10.66
CA GLU A 16 18.55 -21.22 10.85
C GLU A 16 17.50 -21.19 9.73
N PHE A 17 17.04 -19.99 9.40
CA PHE A 17 16.09 -19.74 8.32
C PHE A 17 16.21 -18.31 7.82
N ILE A 18 15.74 -18.09 6.59
CA ILE A 18 15.59 -16.75 6.02
C ILE A 18 14.10 -16.47 5.87
N VAL A 19 13.64 -15.33 6.36
CA VAL A 19 12.29 -14.84 6.11
C VAL A 19 12.34 -13.87 4.95
N ARG A 20 11.41 -14.00 4.01
CA ARG A 20 11.18 -13.06 2.91
C ARG A 20 9.84 -12.36 3.12
N ALA A 21 9.84 -11.03 3.07
CA ALA A 21 8.62 -10.22 3.04
C ALA A 21 8.67 -9.27 1.82
N PRO A 22 7.83 -9.50 0.78
CA PRO A 22 7.85 -8.65 -0.41
C PRO A 22 7.34 -7.24 -0.12
N GLY A 23 7.85 -6.28 -0.87
CA GLY A 23 7.19 -4.99 -1.03
C GLY A 23 5.87 -5.15 -1.81
N ARG A 24 5.14 -4.06 -1.98
CA ARG A 24 3.86 -4.08 -2.68
C ARG A 24 3.63 -2.80 -3.47
N ILE A 25 2.95 -2.94 -4.60
CA ILE A 25 2.36 -1.83 -5.34
C ILE A 25 0.85 -1.98 -5.35
N ASN A 26 0.19 -0.84 -5.43
CA ASN A 26 -1.25 -0.76 -5.40
C ASN A 26 -1.71 -0.38 -6.78
N LEU A 27 -2.40 -1.30 -7.47
CA LEU A 27 -2.85 -1.12 -8.84
C LEU A 27 -3.96 -0.07 -8.87
N ILE A 28 -4.94 -0.22 -7.98
CA ILE A 28 -6.01 0.75 -7.75
C ILE A 28 -6.52 0.62 -6.30
N GLY A 29 -7.13 1.68 -5.76
CA GLY A 29 -7.76 1.62 -4.44
C GLY A 29 -6.83 1.70 -3.24
N ALA A 30 -5.54 1.46 -3.38
CA ALA A 30 -4.63 1.57 -2.22
C ALA A 30 -3.56 2.64 -2.42
N CYS A 31 -3.76 3.58 -3.34
CA CYS A 31 -3.10 4.86 -3.17
C CYS A 31 -4.17 5.78 -2.69
N GLU A 32 -3.92 6.25 -1.48
CA GLU A 32 -4.81 7.05 -0.67
C GLU A 32 -5.95 6.33 0.00
N HIS A 33 -5.62 5.80 1.18
CA HIS A 33 -6.39 6.26 2.32
C HIS A 33 -7.85 5.74 2.45
N ILE A 34 -8.29 4.81 1.60
CA ILE A 34 -9.62 4.17 1.72
C ILE A 34 -9.58 2.87 2.53
N ASP A 35 -8.40 2.29 2.74
CA ASP A 35 -8.17 1.06 3.51
C ASP A 35 -8.55 1.27 4.99
N TYR A 36 -8.05 2.33 5.61
CA TYR A 36 -8.49 2.73 6.95
C TYR A 36 -9.93 3.29 6.97
N SER A 37 -10.50 3.59 5.79
CA SER A 37 -11.92 3.93 5.64
C SER A 37 -12.80 2.69 5.49
N GLY A 38 -12.21 1.48 5.51
CA GLY A 38 -12.87 0.18 5.54
C GLY A 38 -13.18 -0.43 4.16
N TYR A 39 -12.69 0.15 3.07
CA TYR A 39 -12.94 -0.31 1.71
C TYR A 39 -11.94 -1.34 1.22
N ALA A 40 -12.34 -2.11 0.20
CA ALA A 40 -11.47 -3.05 -0.47
C ALA A 40 -10.42 -2.32 -1.31
N VAL A 41 -9.27 -2.95 -1.48
CA VAL A 41 -8.14 -2.44 -2.25
C VAL A 41 -7.53 -3.53 -3.13
N LEU A 42 -6.82 -3.16 -4.19
CA LEU A 42 -6.28 -4.12 -5.17
C LEU A 42 -4.74 -3.99 -5.29
N PRO A 43 -3.98 -4.54 -4.31
CA PRO A 43 -2.53 -4.57 -4.34
C PRO A 43 -1.99 -5.78 -5.09
N MET A 44 -0.71 -5.72 -5.48
CA MET A 44 0.08 -6.91 -5.79
C MET A 44 1.46 -6.86 -5.14
N ALA A 45 1.94 -8.03 -4.71
CA ALA A 45 3.29 -8.17 -4.18
C ALA A 45 4.32 -7.91 -5.28
N LEU A 46 5.40 -7.21 -4.93
CA LEU A 46 6.55 -7.03 -5.80
C LEU A 46 7.49 -8.24 -5.73
N ARG A 47 8.40 -8.32 -6.70
CA ARG A 47 9.52 -9.27 -6.65
C ARG A 47 10.53 -8.84 -5.59
N GLN A 48 10.79 -7.54 -5.50
CA GLN A 48 11.60 -6.89 -4.47
C GLN A 48 11.03 -7.20 -3.08
N ALA A 49 11.91 -7.54 -2.15
CA ALA A 49 11.54 -8.00 -0.81
C ALA A 49 12.61 -7.65 0.21
N VAL A 50 12.19 -7.49 1.45
CA VAL A 50 13.08 -7.52 2.60
C VAL A 50 13.37 -8.99 2.93
N TYR A 51 14.66 -9.31 3.07
CA TYR A 51 15.12 -10.61 3.52
C TYR A 51 15.74 -10.45 4.91
N ILE A 52 15.31 -11.28 5.85
CA ILE A 52 15.87 -11.31 7.21
C ILE A 52 16.42 -12.71 7.44
N ALA A 53 17.74 -12.80 7.59
CA ALA A 53 18.39 -14.01 8.06
C ALA A 53 18.30 -14.05 9.58
N VAL A 54 17.79 -15.16 10.11
CA VAL A 54 17.60 -15.35 11.56
C VAL A 54 18.56 -16.42 12.04
N SER A 55 19.19 -16.16 13.18
CA SER A 55 19.98 -17.12 13.94
C SER A 55 19.63 -16.95 15.41
N SER A 56 19.45 -18.06 16.12
CA SER A 56 19.28 -18.05 17.57
C SER A 56 20.46 -18.75 18.22
N GLN A 57 20.86 -18.23 19.39
CA GLN A 57 21.87 -18.88 20.22
C GLN A 57 21.23 -19.20 21.58
N PRO A 58 21.30 -20.46 22.06
CA PRO A 58 20.88 -20.78 23.41
C PRO A 58 21.71 -19.98 24.41
N THR A 59 21.05 -19.21 25.26
CA THR A 59 21.72 -18.44 26.33
C THR A 59 21.14 -18.86 27.67
N SER A 60 22.01 -19.11 28.66
CA SER A 60 21.62 -19.35 30.05
C SER A 60 21.31 -18.05 30.82
N GLY A 61 21.48 -16.88 30.19
CA GLY A 61 21.34 -15.56 30.79
C GLY A 61 20.18 -14.75 30.21
N ARG A 62 20.31 -13.42 30.29
CA ARG A 62 19.34 -12.48 29.72
C ARG A 62 19.31 -12.60 28.20
N LYS A 63 18.11 -12.69 27.63
CA LYS A 63 17.91 -12.76 26.18
C LYS A 63 18.31 -11.42 25.55
N GLN A 64 19.09 -11.45 24.48
CA GLN A 64 19.49 -10.27 23.72
C GLN A 64 18.98 -10.37 22.28
N ILE A 65 18.76 -9.21 21.67
CA ILE A 65 18.44 -9.07 20.25
C ILE A 65 19.48 -8.19 19.59
N LYS A 66 20.02 -8.67 18.47
CA LYS A 66 20.95 -7.93 17.61
C LYS A 66 20.36 -7.83 16.20
N ILE A 67 20.32 -6.62 15.66
CA ILE A 67 19.75 -6.32 14.35
C ILE A 67 20.82 -5.61 13.52
N CYS A 68 21.22 -6.25 12.42
CA CYS A 68 22.22 -5.75 11.49
C CYS A 68 21.60 -5.60 10.09
N SER A 69 22.18 -4.72 9.26
CA SER A 69 21.79 -4.54 7.86
C SER A 69 22.98 -4.77 6.92
N GLU A 70 22.69 -5.28 5.72
CA GLU A 70 23.65 -5.36 4.60
C GLU A 70 24.13 -3.99 4.13
N ASN A 71 23.29 -2.98 4.32
CA ASN A 71 23.65 -1.61 4.02
C ASN A 71 24.46 -1.01 5.17
N GLU A 72 25.76 -0.81 4.96
CA GLU A 72 26.71 -0.27 5.94
C GLU A 72 26.37 1.15 6.44
N THR A 73 25.53 1.88 5.71
CA THR A 73 25.05 3.20 6.15
C THR A 73 24.00 3.13 7.26
N LEU A 74 23.41 1.95 7.49
CA LEU A 74 22.41 1.72 8.53
C LEU A 74 23.07 1.19 9.80
N GLU A 75 22.76 1.81 10.94
CA GLU A 75 23.35 1.46 12.23
C GLU A 75 22.92 0.06 12.74
N THR A 76 23.83 -0.62 13.43
CA THR A 76 23.53 -1.88 14.15
C THR A 76 22.87 -1.58 15.49
N TYR A 77 21.81 -2.33 15.81
CA TYR A 77 21.12 -2.25 17.10
C TYR A 77 21.36 -3.53 17.92
N GLU A 78 21.69 -3.38 19.20
CA GLU A 78 21.89 -4.49 20.13
C GLU A 78 21.39 -4.10 21.52
N GLU A 79 20.47 -4.89 22.08
CA GLU A 79 20.00 -4.72 23.48
C GLU A 79 19.38 -6.00 24.06
N GLU A 80 19.13 -5.99 25.37
CA GLU A 80 18.31 -6.93 26.11
C GLU A 80 16.86 -6.93 25.59
N MET A 81 16.33 -8.12 25.34
CA MET A 81 15.02 -8.35 24.72
C MET A 81 13.87 -7.66 25.49
N GLU A 82 13.89 -7.66 26.82
CA GLU A 82 12.84 -7.02 27.62
C GLU A 82 12.79 -5.50 27.39
N ARG A 83 13.96 -4.85 27.33
CA ARG A 83 14.06 -3.41 27.04
C ARG A 83 13.69 -3.11 25.60
N ALA A 84 14.16 -3.95 24.69
CA ALA A 84 13.84 -3.88 23.27
C ALA A 84 12.37 -4.15 22.96
N LEU A 85 11.57 -4.72 23.88
CA LEU A 85 10.12 -4.93 23.73
C LEU A 85 9.29 -3.88 24.47
N ASN A 86 9.84 -3.22 25.50
CA ASN A 86 9.12 -2.20 26.27
C ASN A 86 8.77 -0.91 25.49
N PHE A 87 9.28 -0.73 24.26
CA PHE A 87 8.89 0.38 23.39
C PHE A 87 7.41 0.31 22.95
N ALA A 88 6.80 -0.88 23.00
CA ALA A 88 5.42 -1.15 22.57
C ALA A 88 4.37 -0.22 23.19
N ASN A 89 4.56 0.13 24.47
CA ASN A 89 3.57 0.88 25.24
C ASN A 89 3.65 2.40 25.04
N CYS A 90 4.77 2.92 24.55
CA CYS A 90 5.04 4.37 24.48
C CYS A 90 5.27 4.89 23.05
N GLY A 91 5.20 4.01 22.05
CA GLY A 91 5.62 4.32 20.69
C GLY A 91 7.15 4.34 20.54
N PRO A 92 7.67 4.27 19.30
CA PRO A 92 9.11 4.28 19.07
C PRO A 92 9.71 5.63 19.50
N PRO A 93 10.87 5.64 20.18
CA PRO A 93 11.54 6.87 20.57
C PRO A 93 11.91 7.69 19.33
N GLN A 94 11.85 9.02 19.46
CA GLN A 94 12.31 9.94 18.43
C GLN A 94 13.81 10.26 18.64
N PRO A 95 14.61 10.38 17.57
CA PRO A 95 14.24 10.27 16.16
C PRO A 95 13.98 8.81 15.74
N LEU A 96 13.05 8.61 14.81
CA LEU A 96 12.77 7.30 14.22
C LEU A 96 14.00 6.72 13.51
N LYS A 97 14.35 5.47 13.87
CA LYS A 97 15.45 4.70 13.31
C LYS A 97 14.93 3.47 12.57
N TRP A 98 15.71 2.95 11.63
CA TRP A 98 15.28 1.88 10.73
C TRP A 98 14.95 0.56 11.48
N TYR A 99 15.70 0.23 12.52
CA TYR A 99 15.48 -0.99 13.30
C TYR A 99 14.18 -0.96 14.13
N HIS A 100 13.58 0.22 14.34
CA HIS A 100 12.27 0.32 15.00
C HIS A 100 11.19 -0.43 14.21
N TYR A 101 11.26 -0.48 12.87
CA TYR A 101 10.31 -1.25 12.06
C TYR A 101 10.40 -2.76 12.34
N VAL A 102 11.61 -3.28 12.51
CA VAL A 102 11.85 -4.69 12.86
C VAL A 102 11.33 -4.95 14.28
N LEU A 103 11.66 -4.07 15.24
CA LEU A 103 11.19 -4.20 16.62
C LEU A 103 9.67 -4.18 16.71
N CYS A 104 8.96 -3.29 15.99
CA CYS A 104 7.50 -3.28 15.93
C CYS A 104 6.91 -4.65 15.54
N GLY A 105 7.52 -5.34 14.58
CA GLY A 105 7.12 -6.69 14.20
C GLY A 105 7.34 -7.72 15.32
N VAL A 106 8.50 -7.67 15.98
CA VAL A 106 8.84 -8.55 17.10
C VAL A 106 7.89 -8.31 18.29
N CYS A 107 7.58 -7.06 18.60
CA CYS A 107 6.62 -6.67 19.63
C CYS A 107 5.22 -7.20 19.34
N GLY A 108 4.66 -6.90 18.16
CA GLY A 108 3.32 -7.34 17.79
C GLY A 108 3.18 -8.87 17.84
N PHE A 109 4.21 -9.60 17.40
CA PHE A 109 4.23 -11.06 17.54
C PHE A 109 4.41 -11.52 18.99
N SER A 110 5.24 -10.85 19.79
CA SER A 110 5.45 -11.19 21.20
C SER A 110 4.16 -11.02 22.03
N GLU A 111 3.40 -9.97 21.77
CA GLU A 111 2.07 -9.77 22.37
C GLU A 111 1.08 -10.84 21.91
N TYR A 112 1.00 -11.09 20.61
CA TYR A 112 0.17 -12.16 20.05
C TYR A 112 0.50 -13.51 20.73
N ALA A 113 1.79 -13.85 20.83
CA ALA A 113 2.28 -15.10 21.39
C ALA A 113 1.89 -15.29 22.87
N LYS A 114 1.98 -14.23 23.69
CA LYS A 114 1.55 -14.26 25.10
C LYS A 114 0.08 -14.68 25.24
N HIS A 115 -0.76 -14.21 24.31
CA HIS A 115 -2.21 -14.44 24.37
C HIS A 115 -2.68 -15.70 23.63
N HIS A 116 -1.98 -16.16 22.59
CA HIS A 116 -2.46 -17.21 21.67
C HIS A 116 -1.80 -18.58 21.85
N PHE A 117 -0.70 -18.69 22.61
CA PHE A 117 -0.07 -19.98 22.93
C PHE A 117 -0.46 -20.53 24.33
N SER A 118 -1.48 -19.94 24.97
CA SER A 118 -2.22 -20.58 26.09
C SER A 118 -3.39 -21.42 25.53
N PRO A 119 -3.98 -22.39 26.27
CA PRO A 119 -5.16 -23.11 25.79
C PRO A 119 -6.39 -22.17 25.77
N ILE A 120 -7.08 -22.05 24.61
CA ILE A 120 -8.20 -21.10 24.41
C ILE A 120 -9.42 -21.82 23.83
N MET A 121 -10.60 -21.40 24.29
CA MET A 121 -11.93 -21.72 23.79
C MET A 121 -12.28 -20.85 22.57
N ILE A 122 -12.75 -21.47 21.50
CA ILE A 122 -12.99 -20.78 20.22
C ILE A 122 -14.48 -20.43 20.07
N GLU A 123 -14.79 -19.14 19.98
CA GLU A 123 -16.08 -18.62 19.51
C GLU A 123 -15.90 -17.95 18.15
N PHE A 124 -16.80 -18.26 17.21
CA PHE A 124 -16.77 -17.72 15.85
C PHE A 124 -17.85 -16.66 15.67
N THR A 125 -17.49 -15.40 15.81
CA THR A 125 -18.25 -14.28 15.23
C THR A 125 -17.32 -13.50 14.28
N LYS A 126 -17.75 -13.33 13.03
CA LYS A 126 -16.97 -12.71 11.94
C LYS A 126 -16.49 -11.31 12.35
N PRO A 127 -15.22 -10.98 12.05
CA PRO A 127 -14.95 -10.09 10.92
C PRO A 127 -13.65 -10.49 10.20
N ASN A 128 -13.68 -11.51 9.34
CA ASN A 128 -12.45 -11.99 8.70
C ASN A 128 -11.99 -11.07 7.56
N LEU A 129 -10.69 -10.73 7.57
CA LEU A 129 -9.97 -10.23 6.40
C LEU A 129 -10.10 -11.25 5.27
N THR A 130 -10.57 -10.81 4.11
CA THR A 130 -10.78 -11.68 2.94
C THR A 130 -9.81 -11.28 1.84
N ILE A 131 -9.18 -12.27 1.21
CA ILE A 131 -8.26 -12.10 0.09
C ILE A 131 -8.82 -12.88 -1.08
N THR A 132 -9.01 -12.21 -2.22
CA THR A 132 -9.50 -12.83 -3.46
C THR A 132 -8.49 -12.52 -4.57
N PRO A 133 -7.85 -13.55 -5.17
CA PRO A 133 -6.97 -13.33 -6.32
C PRO A 133 -7.74 -12.71 -7.49
N VAL A 134 -7.22 -11.64 -8.07
CA VAL A 134 -7.74 -11.03 -9.30
C VAL A 134 -6.72 -11.28 -10.41
N ARG A 135 -7.16 -11.90 -11.51
CA ARG A 135 -6.31 -12.10 -12.68
C ARG A 135 -6.32 -10.84 -13.53
N ILE A 136 -5.14 -10.44 -14.00
CA ILE A 136 -5.01 -9.31 -14.92
C ILE A 136 -5.15 -9.86 -16.35
N PRO A 137 -5.91 -9.18 -17.24
CA PRO A 137 -6.00 -9.56 -18.64
C PRO A 137 -4.63 -9.68 -19.31
N LYS A 138 -4.49 -10.60 -20.26
CA LYS A 138 -3.24 -10.82 -21.00
C LYS A 138 -2.94 -9.65 -21.94
N GLY A 139 -1.67 -9.47 -22.29
CA GLY A 139 -1.21 -8.41 -23.21
C GLY A 139 -0.91 -7.07 -22.54
N GLY A 140 -1.15 -6.96 -21.22
CA GLY A 140 -0.77 -5.82 -20.39
C GLY A 140 0.32 -6.19 -19.39
N VAL A 141 1.32 -5.32 -19.25
CA VAL A 141 2.35 -5.40 -18.22
C VAL A 141 2.36 -4.14 -17.38
N PHE A 142 2.69 -4.28 -16.09
CA PHE A 142 2.85 -3.14 -15.20
C PHE A 142 4.30 -2.67 -15.18
N CYS A 143 4.50 -1.35 -15.27
CA CYS A 143 5.78 -0.69 -15.08
C CYS A 143 5.74 0.20 -13.84
N VAL A 144 6.77 0.10 -13.00
CA VAL A 144 6.99 0.97 -11.85
C VAL A 144 8.10 1.96 -12.20
N ALA A 145 7.88 3.24 -11.91
CA ALA A 145 8.85 4.32 -12.07
C ALA A 145 8.95 5.16 -10.79
N ASP A 146 10.15 5.33 -10.21
CA ASP A 146 10.39 6.19 -9.03
C ASP A 146 10.55 7.66 -9.45
N SER A 147 9.73 8.55 -8.89
CA SER A 147 9.82 10.00 -9.16
C SER A 147 11.09 10.66 -8.63
N GLY A 148 11.85 9.98 -7.75
CA GLY A 148 12.99 10.57 -7.06
C GLY A 148 12.60 11.51 -5.91
N ALA A 149 11.34 11.96 -5.86
CA ALA A 149 10.80 12.71 -4.73
C ALA A 149 10.64 11.79 -3.51
N ARG A 150 11.09 12.25 -2.35
CA ARG A 150 11.10 11.48 -1.10
C ARG A 150 10.15 12.09 -0.09
N LEU A 151 9.30 11.25 0.49
CA LEU A 151 8.48 11.59 1.65
C LEU A 151 8.75 10.61 2.78
N ASN A 152 9.19 11.13 3.93
CA ASN A 152 9.17 10.36 5.16
C ASN A 152 7.79 10.47 5.83
N LYS A 153 6.93 9.49 5.56
CA LYS A 153 5.53 9.46 6.04
C LYS A 153 5.40 9.60 7.56
N ALA A 154 6.37 9.09 8.31
CA ALA A 154 6.33 9.11 9.77
C ALA A 154 6.80 10.46 10.35
N ALA A 155 7.41 11.31 9.51
CA ALA A 155 7.92 12.61 9.89
C ALA A 155 6.99 13.78 9.52
N THR A 156 5.95 13.56 8.70
CA THR A 156 5.02 14.62 8.27
C THR A 156 3.57 14.35 8.70
N PRO A 157 2.78 15.39 9.01
CA PRO A 157 1.39 15.23 9.46
C PRO A 157 0.39 14.98 8.32
N ASP A 158 0.83 15.04 7.05
CA ASP A 158 -0.05 15.02 5.88
C ASP A 158 -0.95 13.79 5.84
N TYR A 159 -0.35 12.62 6.07
CA TYR A 159 -1.07 11.35 6.08
C TYR A 159 -2.15 11.31 7.18
N ASN A 160 -1.78 11.70 8.40
CA ASN A 160 -2.68 11.69 9.55
C ASN A 160 -3.80 12.73 9.41
N THR A 161 -3.50 13.88 8.80
CA THR A 161 -4.50 14.92 8.52
C THR A 161 -5.58 14.39 7.58
N ARG A 162 -5.20 13.62 6.57
CA ARG A 162 -6.14 12.97 5.66
C ARG A 162 -7.00 11.91 6.34
N VAL A 163 -6.43 11.13 7.26
CA VAL A 163 -7.20 10.18 8.10
C VAL A 163 -8.26 10.93 8.91
N LEU A 164 -7.87 12.01 9.58
CA LEU A 164 -8.78 12.83 10.39
C LEU A 164 -9.89 13.47 9.54
N GLN A 165 -9.57 13.96 8.33
CA GLN A 165 -10.55 14.54 7.41
C GLN A 165 -11.61 13.51 6.96
N CYS A 166 -11.20 12.26 6.71
CA CYS A 166 -12.13 11.17 6.39
C CYS A 166 -13.03 10.83 7.58
N LYS A 167 -12.46 10.74 8.79
CA LYS A 167 -13.22 10.53 10.03
C LYS A 167 -14.22 11.65 10.29
N GLN A 168 -13.81 12.90 10.08
CA GLN A 168 -14.67 14.07 10.20
C GLN A 168 -15.85 14.00 9.22
N ALA A 169 -15.60 13.64 7.96
CA ALA A 169 -16.67 13.48 6.98
C ALA A 169 -17.66 12.37 7.38
N ALA A 170 -17.16 11.23 7.87
CA ALA A 170 -18.00 10.15 8.38
C ALA A 170 -18.86 10.60 9.57
N LYS A 171 -18.28 11.34 10.53
CA LYS A 171 -19.02 11.92 11.67
C LYS A 171 -20.14 12.85 11.19
N ILE A 172 -19.87 13.75 10.25
CA ILE A 172 -20.87 14.68 9.70
C ILE A 172 -22.02 13.92 9.03
N LEU A 173 -21.70 12.90 8.21
CA LEU A 173 -22.69 12.07 7.53
C LEU A 173 -23.60 11.30 8.50
N LEU A 174 -23.02 10.73 9.57
CA LEU A 174 -23.77 9.99 10.59
C LEU A 174 -24.65 10.91 11.45
N ASN A 175 -24.13 12.08 11.84
CA ASN A 175 -24.89 13.08 12.60
C ASN A 175 -26.12 13.56 11.83
N HIS A 176 -26.04 13.70 10.50
CA HIS A 176 -27.20 14.06 9.68
C HIS A 176 -28.34 13.02 9.77
N LEU A 177 -28.03 11.75 10.01
CA LEU A 177 -29.02 10.69 10.21
C LEU A 177 -29.58 10.62 11.65
N GLY A 178 -29.21 11.56 12.53
CA GLY A 178 -29.56 11.51 13.95
C GLY A 178 -28.88 10.38 14.72
N LYS A 179 -27.90 9.71 14.11
CA LYS A 179 -27.06 8.72 14.80
C LYS A 179 -25.94 9.47 15.50
N ASN A 180 -26.17 9.87 16.75
CA ASN A 180 -25.09 10.37 17.62
C ASN A 180 -23.97 9.34 17.58
N GLY A 181 -22.75 9.76 17.23
CA GLY A 181 -21.55 8.92 17.21
C GLY A 181 -21.10 8.45 18.60
N GLY A 182 -22.02 7.96 19.43
CA GLY A 182 -21.79 7.35 20.74
C GLY A 182 -21.37 5.88 20.67
N GLY A 183 -21.02 5.39 19.47
CA GLY A 183 -20.22 4.18 19.32
C GLY A 183 -18.74 4.51 19.52
N ASN A 184 -17.94 3.48 19.82
CA ASN A 184 -16.50 3.59 20.01
C ASN A 184 -15.86 4.45 18.90
N GLU A 185 -15.04 5.46 19.22
CA GLU A 185 -14.50 6.40 18.21
C GLU A 185 -13.73 5.71 17.06
N GLU A 186 -13.30 4.47 17.28
CA GLU A 186 -12.66 3.60 16.30
C GLU A 186 -13.59 3.08 15.18
N GLU A 187 -14.91 3.08 15.37
CA GLU A 187 -15.88 2.58 14.37
C GLU A 187 -16.36 3.66 13.38
N VAL A 188 -15.92 4.91 13.55
CA VAL A 188 -16.37 6.03 12.71
C VAL A 188 -15.52 6.17 11.46
N ILE A 189 -15.93 5.47 10.41
CA ILE A 189 -15.28 5.42 9.09
C ILE A 189 -16.30 5.68 7.97
N LEU A 190 -15.82 6.05 6.77
CA LEU A 190 -16.72 6.38 5.65
C LEU A 190 -17.61 5.20 5.23
N ARG A 191 -17.13 3.96 5.41
CA ARG A 191 -17.93 2.76 5.13
C ARG A 191 -19.08 2.56 6.12
N SER A 192 -18.90 2.91 7.41
CA SER A 192 -20.00 2.84 8.37
C SER A 192 -21.07 3.90 8.06
N ALA A 193 -20.66 5.09 7.61
CA ALA A 193 -21.58 6.08 7.07
C ALA A 193 -22.35 5.56 5.83
N GLN A 194 -21.67 4.97 4.84
CA GLN A 194 -22.34 4.38 3.67
C GLN A 194 -23.43 3.38 4.06
N ARG A 195 -23.08 2.45 4.96
CA ARG A 195 -24.01 1.43 5.47
C ARG A 195 -25.20 2.07 6.19
N ALA A 196 -24.97 3.13 6.95
CA ALA A 196 -26.04 3.84 7.65
C ALA A 196 -27.05 4.51 6.69
N TYR A 197 -26.63 4.95 5.50
CA TYR A 197 -27.51 5.43 4.43
C TYR A 197 -28.14 4.30 3.59
N GLY A 198 -27.91 3.03 3.94
CA GLY A 198 -28.46 1.88 3.22
C GLY A 198 -27.92 1.72 1.80
N LYS A 199 -26.74 2.29 1.50
CA LYS A 199 -26.14 2.21 0.15
C LYS A 199 -25.29 0.96 0.01
N ALA A 200 -25.58 0.16 -1.01
CA ALA A 200 -24.86 -1.07 -1.30
C ALA A 200 -23.47 -0.77 -1.88
N GLN A 201 -23.40 0.19 -2.80
CA GLN A 201 -22.18 0.53 -3.53
C GLN A 201 -21.64 1.92 -3.12
N PRO A 202 -20.30 2.11 -3.04
CA PRO A 202 -19.70 3.40 -2.72
C PRO A 202 -20.12 4.52 -3.67
N GLY A 203 -20.26 4.23 -4.97
CA GLY A 203 -20.69 5.21 -5.97
C GLY A 203 -22.07 5.82 -5.70
N GLN A 204 -22.95 5.13 -4.96
CA GLN A 204 -24.27 5.65 -4.59
C GLN A 204 -24.22 6.76 -3.51
N MET A 205 -23.04 6.98 -2.94
CA MET A 205 -22.76 8.13 -2.07
C MET A 205 -22.42 9.39 -2.87
N LEU A 206 -22.27 9.29 -4.20
CA LEU A 206 -21.89 10.37 -5.10
C LEU A 206 -23.03 10.76 -6.06
N GLY A 207 -22.91 11.93 -6.68
CA GLY A 207 -23.91 12.48 -7.62
C GLY A 207 -24.79 13.59 -7.01
N PRO A 208 -25.60 14.27 -7.82
CA PRO A 208 -26.37 15.45 -7.41
C PRO A 208 -27.42 15.16 -6.33
N ASP A 209 -28.03 13.97 -6.36
CA ASP A 209 -29.05 13.56 -5.39
C ASP A 209 -28.51 12.69 -4.25
N SER A 210 -27.19 12.60 -4.11
CA SER A 210 -26.54 11.66 -3.20
C SER A 210 -26.59 12.12 -1.74
N PRO A 211 -26.39 11.20 -0.78
CA PRO A 211 -26.15 11.55 0.61
C PRO A 211 -25.10 12.65 0.81
N LEU A 212 -23.99 12.58 0.06
CA LEU A 212 -22.90 13.54 0.18
C LEU A 212 -23.32 14.94 -0.31
N ALA A 213 -24.02 15.03 -1.45
CA ALA A 213 -24.52 16.30 -1.99
C ALA A 213 -25.58 16.96 -1.08
N ARG A 214 -26.44 16.16 -0.43
CA ARG A 214 -27.47 16.67 0.49
C ARG A 214 -26.89 17.19 1.81
N VAL A 215 -25.82 16.56 2.30
CA VAL A 215 -25.23 16.88 3.61
C VAL A 215 -24.20 18.01 3.51
N PHE A 216 -23.35 17.98 2.50
CA PHE A 216 -22.27 18.96 2.33
C PHE A 216 -22.70 20.11 1.43
N VAL A 217 -23.53 21.01 1.98
CA VAL A 217 -24.03 22.22 1.30
C VAL A 217 -23.38 23.50 1.85
N GLY A 218 -23.50 24.60 1.09
CA GLY A 218 -22.93 25.90 1.48
C GLY A 218 -21.43 25.81 1.76
N LYS A 219 -20.98 26.33 2.91
CA LYS A 219 -19.54 26.29 3.29
C LYS A 219 -18.97 24.87 3.42
N LEU A 220 -19.79 23.86 3.65
CA LEU A 220 -19.34 22.47 3.75
C LEU A 220 -19.04 21.85 2.38
N ALA A 221 -19.61 22.38 1.29
CA ALA A 221 -19.40 21.87 -0.08
C ALA A 221 -17.94 22.00 -0.55
N GLU A 222 -17.16 22.91 0.06
CA GLU A 222 -15.77 23.20 -0.30
C GLU A 222 -14.77 22.79 0.78
N CYS A 223 -15.22 22.10 1.84
CA CYS A 223 -14.31 21.71 2.92
C CYS A 223 -13.39 20.55 2.51
N ALA A 224 -12.27 20.38 3.21
CA ALA A 224 -11.37 19.26 2.93
C ALA A 224 -12.01 17.89 3.21
N ALA A 225 -12.91 17.81 4.20
CA ALA A 225 -13.61 16.59 4.57
C ALA A 225 -14.48 16.05 3.43
N VAL A 226 -15.25 16.92 2.74
CA VAL A 226 -16.07 16.49 1.61
C VAL A 226 -15.21 16.06 0.43
N ARG A 227 -14.11 16.77 0.13
CA ARG A 227 -13.18 16.36 -0.94
C ARG A 227 -12.58 14.98 -0.67
N CYS A 228 -12.12 14.74 0.56
CA CYS A 228 -11.59 13.44 0.96
C CYS A 228 -12.65 12.34 0.87
N ALA A 229 -13.87 12.60 1.34
CA ALA A 229 -14.96 11.63 1.25
C ALA A 229 -15.35 11.33 -0.21
N THR A 230 -15.48 12.35 -1.06
CA THR A 230 -15.76 12.21 -2.49
C THR A 230 -14.70 11.34 -3.16
N HIS A 231 -13.42 11.62 -2.92
CA HIS A 231 -12.33 10.78 -3.39
C HIS A 231 -12.48 9.34 -2.90
N CYS A 232 -12.65 9.12 -1.59
CA CYS A 232 -12.70 7.78 -1.02
C CYS A 232 -13.85 6.93 -1.58
N TYR A 233 -15.05 7.51 -1.73
CA TYR A 233 -16.19 6.81 -2.33
C TYR A 233 -15.97 6.53 -3.82
N ALA A 234 -15.40 7.49 -4.56
CA ALA A 234 -15.14 7.32 -5.98
C ALA A 234 -14.06 6.27 -6.24
N GLU A 235 -12.98 6.31 -5.44
CA GLU A 235 -11.88 5.35 -5.51
C GLU A 235 -12.34 3.95 -5.11
N ALA A 236 -13.15 3.82 -4.05
CA ALA A 236 -13.74 2.53 -3.68
C ALA A 236 -14.65 1.96 -4.77
N GLN A 237 -15.38 2.80 -5.51
CA GLN A 237 -16.16 2.36 -6.66
C GLN A 237 -15.24 1.89 -7.80
N ARG A 238 -14.19 2.67 -8.13
CA ARG A 238 -13.22 2.30 -9.17
C ARG A 238 -12.55 0.96 -8.89
N VAL A 239 -12.30 0.59 -7.64
CA VAL A 239 -11.77 -0.75 -7.28
C VAL A 239 -12.73 -1.87 -7.71
N LEU A 240 -14.03 -1.68 -7.46
CA LEU A 240 -15.04 -2.67 -7.82
C LEU A 240 -15.19 -2.75 -9.34
N ASP A 241 -15.17 -1.61 -10.03
CA ASP A 241 -15.25 -1.53 -11.48
C ASP A 241 -14.00 -2.19 -12.12
N PHE A 242 -12.81 -1.90 -11.59
CA PHE A 242 -11.55 -2.52 -12.05
C PHE A 242 -11.58 -4.03 -11.87
N LYS A 243 -12.05 -4.51 -10.71
CA LYS A 243 -12.22 -5.95 -10.46
C LYS A 243 -13.21 -6.56 -11.45
N GLY A 244 -14.35 -5.92 -11.69
CA GLY A 244 -15.36 -6.38 -12.65
C GLY A 244 -14.77 -6.54 -14.05
N LEU A 245 -14.06 -5.53 -14.55
CA LEU A 245 -13.39 -5.57 -15.85
C LEU A 245 -12.35 -6.70 -15.95
N CYS A 246 -11.61 -6.97 -14.88
CA CYS A 246 -10.68 -8.11 -14.83
C CYS A 246 -11.37 -9.47 -14.87
N GLU A 247 -12.63 -9.57 -14.42
CA GLU A 247 -13.42 -10.81 -14.41
C GLU A 247 -14.13 -11.07 -15.75
N GLU A 248 -14.18 -10.09 -16.66
CA GLU A 248 -14.88 -10.20 -17.96
C GLU A 248 -14.16 -11.08 -19.00
N GLU A 249 -12.94 -11.59 -18.74
CA GLU A 249 -12.06 -12.40 -19.63
C GLU A 249 -12.41 -12.31 -21.13
N GLY A 250 -11.69 -11.46 -21.88
CA GLY A 250 -11.92 -11.28 -23.32
C GLY A 250 -11.81 -12.59 -24.11
N GLN A 251 -12.72 -12.80 -25.06
CA GLN A 251 -12.77 -14.03 -25.88
C GLN A 251 -11.68 -14.08 -26.96
N GLY A 252 -10.86 -13.02 -27.07
CA GLY A 252 -9.68 -12.92 -27.94
C GLY A 252 -8.81 -11.68 -27.65
N ASP A 253 -7.72 -11.51 -28.41
CA ASP A 253 -6.70 -10.47 -28.15
C ASP A 253 -7.23 -9.03 -28.25
N ARG A 254 -8.17 -8.75 -29.17
CA ARG A 254 -8.80 -7.42 -29.31
C ARG A 254 -9.68 -7.07 -28.11
N ASP A 255 -10.44 -8.03 -27.61
CA ASP A 255 -11.29 -7.82 -26.43
C ASP A 255 -10.43 -7.53 -25.19
N ASN A 256 -9.28 -8.20 -25.08
CA ASN A 256 -8.32 -7.95 -24.00
C ASN A 256 -7.71 -6.55 -24.09
N GLU A 257 -7.37 -6.07 -25.29
CA GLU A 257 -6.85 -4.70 -25.47
C GLU A 257 -7.88 -3.63 -25.05
N ASP A 258 -9.15 -3.81 -25.41
CA ASP A 258 -10.21 -2.88 -25.01
C ASP A 258 -10.47 -2.92 -23.49
N ILE A 259 -10.39 -4.09 -22.85
CA ILE A 259 -10.43 -4.19 -21.38
C ILE A 259 -9.23 -3.44 -20.77
N LEU A 260 -8.02 -3.65 -21.29
CA LEU A 260 -6.81 -2.97 -20.80
C LEU A 260 -6.90 -1.44 -20.92
N ARG A 261 -7.49 -0.92 -22.00
CA ARG A 261 -7.78 0.51 -22.16
C ARG A 261 -8.72 1.03 -21.08
N LYS A 262 -9.84 0.33 -20.83
CA LYS A 262 -10.79 0.70 -19.76
C LYS A 262 -10.16 0.64 -18.37
N LEU A 263 -9.32 -0.37 -18.11
CA LEU A 263 -8.54 -0.43 -16.87
C LEU A 263 -7.58 0.77 -16.74
N GLY A 264 -6.95 1.16 -17.86
CA GLY A 264 -6.11 2.35 -17.94
C GLY A 264 -6.87 3.65 -17.66
N GLU A 265 -8.08 3.80 -18.19
CA GLU A 265 -8.97 4.94 -17.89
C GLU A 265 -9.29 5.04 -16.41
N LEU A 266 -9.58 3.91 -15.75
CA LEU A 266 -9.79 3.88 -14.29
C LEU A 266 -8.54 4.29 -13.51
N MET A 267 -7.35 3.87 -13.96
CA MET A 267 -6.08 4.31 -13.36
C MET A 267 -5.87 5.81 -13.53
N ASN A 268 -6.19 6.36 -14.71
CA ASN A 268 -6.04 7.78 -14.98
C ASN A 268 -6.99 8.64 -14.13
N ALA A 269 -8.26 8.25 -14.07
CA ALA A 269 -9.27 8.89 -13.22
C ALA A 269 -8.92 8.79 -11.74
N SER A 270 -8.30 7.68 -11.32
CA SER A 270 -7.75 7.55 -9.97
C SER A 270 -6.68 8.61 -9.74
N HIS A 271 -5.66 8.73 -10.60
CA HIS A 271 -4.59 9.74 -10.44
C HIS A 271 -5.12 11.18 -10.35
N GLU A 272 -6.08 11.54 -11.21
CA GLU A 272 -6.70 12.88 -11.18
C GLU A 272 -7.43 13.11 -9.85
N SER A 273 -8.12 12.09 -9.35
CA SER A 273 -8.74 12.12 -8.02
C SER A 273 -7.70 12.31 -6.90
N CYS A 274 -6.55 11.64 -6.99
CA CYS A 274 -5.42 11.78 -6.07
C CYS A 274 -4.88 13.21 -6.05
N ARG A 275 -4.64 13.77 -7.24
CA ARG A 275 -4.06 15.10 -7.45
C ARG A 275 -5.02 16.20 -7.02
N ASP A 276 -6.25 16.16 -7.50
CA ASP A 276 -7.15 17.32 -7.47
C ASP A 276 -8.07 17.30 -6.24
N LEU A 277 -8.63 16.13 -5.89
CA LEU A 277 -9.52 16.00 -4.73
C LEU A 277 -8.73 15.71 -3.45
N TYR A 278 -7.90 14.66 -3.48
CA TYR A 278 -7.19 14.20 -2.30
C TYR A 278 -5.94 15.01 -1.97
N LYS A 279 -5.38 15.72 -2.97
CA LYS A 279 -4.22 16.59 -2.84
C LYS A 279 -3.03 15.87 -2.18
N CYS A 280 -2.68 14.73 -2.77
CA CYS A 280 -1.55 13.90 -2.38
C CYS A 280 -0.57 13.63 -3.52
N SER A 281 -0.71 14.30 -4.67
CA SER A 281 0.34 14.23 -5.70
C SER A 281 1.45 15.25 -5.43
N CYS A 282 2.46 15.28 -6.30
CA CYS A 282 3.49 16.32 -6.34
C CYS A 282 3.93 16.56 -7.79
N PRO A 283 4.60 17.68 -8.09
CA PRO A 283 5.01 18.02 -9.46
C PRO A 283 5.84 16.93 -10.16
N GLU A 284 6.70 16.23 -9.42
CA GLU A 284 7.53 15.15 -9.93
C GLU A 284 6.70 13.93 -10.33
N LEU A 285 5.67 13.59 -9.55
CA LEU A 285 4.72 12.52 -9.85
C LEU A 285 3.84 12.88 -11.04
N ASP A 286 3.29 14.09 -11.08
CA ASP A 286 2.43 14.55 -12.16
C ASP A 286 3.19 14.54 -13.50
N ARG A 287 4.42 15.08 -13.50
CA ARG A 287 5.30 15.06 -14.68
C ARG A 287 5.62 13.63 -15.14
N LEU A 288 5.92 12.73 -14.21
CA LEU A 288 6.25 11.34 -14.53
C LEU A 288 5.02 10.60 -15.09
N VAL A 289 3.83 10.83 -14.52
CA VAL A 289 2.58 10.27 -15.03
C VAL A 289 2.31 10.73 -16.46
N ASP A 290 2.47 12.03 -16.75
CA ASP A 290 2.26 12.57 -18.09
C ASP A 290 3.25 11.97 -19.11
N ILE A 291 4.52 11.79 -18.73
CA ILE A 291 5.52 11.14 -19.58
C ILE A 291 5.16 9.67 -19.83
N CYS A 292 4.74 8.92 -18.82
CA CYS A 292 4.29 7.54 -19.00
C CYS A 292 3.09 7.44 -19.94
N ARG A 293 2.10 8.34 -19.80
CA ARG A 293 0.93 8.39 -20.70
C ARG A 293 1.36 8.69 -22.13
N TRP A 294 2.23 9.67 -22.31
CA TRP A 294 2.77 10.03 -23.62
C TRP A 294 3.60 8.91 -24.25
N ALA A 295 4.34 8.14 -23.45
CA ALA A 295 5.13 6.99 -23.88
C ALA A 295 4.29 5.74 -24.22
N GLY A 296 2.95 5.81 -24.15
CA GLY A 296 2.06 4.76 -24.61
C GLY A 296 1.47 3.85 -23.53
N SER A 297 1.46 4.25 -22.25
CA SER A 297 0.69 3.51 -21.24
C SER A 297 -0.81 3.65 -21.48
N TYR A 298 -1.59 2.57 -21.29
CA TYR A 298 -3.06 2.64 -21.23
C TYR A 298 -3.53 3.55 -20.08
N GLY A 299 -2.83 3.48 -18.95
CA GLY A 299 -3.08 4.35 -17.81
C GLY A 299 -1.91 4.40 -16.86
N SER A 300 -1.77 5.53 -16.18
CA SER A 300 -0.67 5.81 -15.27
C SER A 300 -1.14 6.64 -14.08
N ARG A 301 -0.66 6.27 -12.90
CA ARG A 301 -1.00 6.91 -11.62
C ARG A 301 0.11 6.78 -10.59
N LEU A 302 0.12 7.68 -9.62
CA LEU A 302 0.98 7.54 -8.44
C LEU A 302 0.66 6.24 -7.68
N THR A 303 1.67 5.67 -7.00
CA THR A 303 1.50 4.54 -6.10
C THR A 303 2.10 4.73 -4.71
N GLY A 304 1.37 4.30 -3.67
CA GLY A 304 1.75 4.50 -2.27
C GLY A 304 0.94 5.59 -1.58
N ALA A 305 1.57 6.38 -0.71
CA ALA A 305 0.86 7.45 0.00
C ALA A 305 0.75 8.75 -0.82
N GLY A 306 1.57 8.91 -1.86
CA GLY A 306 1.73 10.18 -2.55
C GLY A 306 2.77 11.08 -1.88
N TRP A 307 2.76 12.36 -2.29
CA TRP A 307 3.73 13.42 -2.00
C TRP A 307 5.19 13.02 -2.33
N GLY A 308 5.33 12.14 -3.32
CA GLY A 308 6.58 11.50 -3.74
C GLY A 308 6.44 9.99 -3.86
N GLY A 309 7.55 9.30 -4.10
CA GLY A 309 7.58 7.85 -4.33
C GLY A 309 7.37 7.49 -5.80
N CYS A 310 6.60 6.44 -6.07
CA CYS A 310 6.57 5.81 -7.38
C CYS A 310 5.28 6.09 -8.16
N VAL A 311 5.33 5.85 -9.46
CA VAL A 311 4.22 5.77 -10.41
C VAL A 311 4.09 4.32 -10.88
N ILE A 312 2.85 3.88 -11.10
CA ILE A 312 2.50 2.60 -11.69
C ILE A 312 1.77 2.83 -13.02
N SER A 313 2.25 2.20 -14.08
CA SER A 313 1.70 2.34 -15.43
C SER A 313 1.32 0.97 -16.00
N LEU A 314 0.15 0.88 -16.61
CA LEU A 314 -0.29 -0.29 -17.38
C LEU A 314 0.08 -0.08 -18.84
N VAL A 315 0.92 -0.95 -19.40
CA VAL A 315 1.57 -0.78 -20.70
C VAL A 315 1.26 -1.99 -21.60
N PRO A 316 1.07 -1.81 -22.92
CA PRO A 316 1.01 -2.94 -23.85
C PRO A 316 2.30 -3.76 -23.77
N GLU A 317 2.20 -5.07 -23.63
CA GLU A 317 3.36 -5.96 -23.54
C GLU A 317 4.27 -5.83 -24.78
N SER A 318 3.66 -5.70 -25.96
CA SER A 318 4.33 -5.51 -27.25
C SER A 318 5.11 -4.18 -27.39
N HIS A 319 4.83 -3.19 -26.54
CA HIS A 319 5.44 -1.87 -26.58
C HIS A 319 6.27 -1.56 -25.32
N SER A 320 6.44 -2.55 -24.43
CA SER A 320 7.03 -2.34 -23.12
C SER A 320 8.52 -1.92 -23.15
N GLU A 321 9.30 -2.41 -24.11
CA GLU A 321 10.72 -2.01 -24.27
C GLU A 321 10.86 -0.57 -24.74
N GLU A 322 10.07 -0.15 -25.74
CA GLU A 322 10.06 1.22 -26.25
C GLU A 322 9.55 2.22 -25.20
N PHE A 323 8.53 1.81 -24.44
CA PHE A 323 8.06 2.55 -23.27
C PHE A 323 9.18 2.80 -22.26
N LEU A 324 9.92 1.75 -21.85
CA LEU A 324 11.03 1.88 -20.91
C LEU A 324 12.11 2.83 -21.44
N ALA A 325 12.51 2.67 -22.70
CA ALA A 325 13.51 3.53 -23.34
C ALA A 325 13.07 5.01 -23.36
N THR A 326 11.79 5.25 -23.67
CA THR A 326 11.22 6.59 -23.73
C THR A 326 11.17 7.25 -22.35
N VAL A 327 10.72 6.53 -21.32
CA VAL A 327 10.64 7.05 -19.94
C VAL A 327 12.05 7.27 -19.36
N ALA A 328 12.96 6.31 -19.54
CA ALA A 328 14.36 6.43 -19.13
C ALA A 328 15.03 7.68 -19.70
N LYS A 329 14.85 7.91 -21.01
CA LYS A 329 15.40 9.07 -21.69
C LYS A 329 14.73 10.39 -21.26
N THR A 330 13.40 10.42 -21.19
CA THR A 330 12.65 11.67 -21.06
C THR A 330 12.60 12.18 -19.62
N TYR A 331 12.47 11.27 -18.65
CA TYR A 331 12.40 11.64 -17.24
C TYR A 331 13.76 11.59 -16.55
N TYR A 332 14.50 10.50 -16.73
CA TYR A 332 15.76 10.27 -16.03
C TYR A 332 17.00 10.74 -16.80
N ASN A 333 16.85 11.09 -18.09
CA ASN A 333 17.97 11.39 -18.99
C ASN A 333 19.05 10.28 -18.99
N ALA A 334 18.58 9.02 -19.00
CA ALA A 334 19.41 7.83 -18.86
C ALA A 334 18.93 6.70 -19.80
N THR A 335 19.65 5.58 -19.82
CA THR A 335 19.21 4.34 -20.47
C THR A 335 18.44 3.46 -19.47
N PRO A 336 17.55 2.55 -19.92
CA PRO A 336 16.82 1.66 -19.01
C PRO A 336 17.70 0.86 -18.06
N GLU A 337 18.89 0.45 -18.50
CA GLU A 337 19.84 -0.33 -17.69
C GLU A 337 20.39 0.49 -16.52
N ALA A 338 20.67 1.77 -16.77
CA ALA A 338 21.24 2.69 -15.78
C ALA A 338 20.26 3.05 -14.66
N VAL A 339 18.95 2.96 -14.93
CA VAL A 339 17.87 3.24 -13.97
C VAL A 339 17.02 2.01 -13.65
N SER A 340 17.61 0.82 -13.75
CA SER A 340 16.89 -0.45 -13.57
C SER A 340 16.36 -0.69 -12.15
N GLN A 341 16.78 0.11 -11.16
CA GLN A 341 16.23 0.09 -9.80
C GLN A 341 15.03 1.03 -9.65
N GLU A 342 15.02 2.11 -10.42
CA GLU A 342 14.01 3.17 -10.39
C GLU A 342 12.88 2.90 -11.39
N LEU A 343 13.18 2.29 -12.54
CA LEU A 343 12.28 2.04 -13.65
C LEU A 343 12.35 0.57 -14.07
N PHE A 344 11.27 -0.19 -13.83
CA PHE A 344 11.25 -1.62 -14.12
C PHE A 344 9.85 -2.16 -14.39
N LEU A 345 9.79 -3.22 -15.21
CA LEU A 345 8.57 -4.02 -15.41
C LEU A 345 8.37 -4.98 -14.23
N THR A 346 7.11 -5.21 -13.88
CA THR A 346 6.75 -6.09 -12.76
C THR A 346 5.50 -6.89 -13.05
N GLN A 347 5.43 -8.05 -12.39
CA GLN A 347 4.29 -8.97 -12.37
C GLN A 347 4.01 -9.37 -10.92
N PRO A 348 2.82 -9.93 -10.59
CA PRO A 348 2.51 -10.41 -9.26
C PRO A 348 3.60 -11.33 -8.70
N GLY A 349 4.29 -10.88 -7.65
CA GLY A 349 5.37 -11.58 -6.99
C GLY A 349 4.88 -12.65 -6.00
N ARG A 350 5.81 -13.47 -5.52
CA ARG A 350 5.53 -14.44 -4.45
C ARG A 350 5.18 -13.73 -3.14
N ALA A 351 4.30 -14.34 -2.35
CA ALA A 351 3.93 -13.86 -1.02
C ALA A 351 5.10 -13.95 -0.01
N ALA A 352 4.87 -13.43 1.20
CA ALA A 352 5.79 -13.63 2.32
C ALA A 352 5.92 -15.13 2.66
N GLY A 353 7.10 -15.54 3.10
CA GLY A 353 7.36 -16.94 3.41
C GLY A 353 8.73 -17.19 4.02
N ILE A 354 8.89 -18.40 4.52
CA ILE A 354 10.15 -18.90 5.07
C ILE A 354 10.91 -19.61 3.95
N ILE A 355 12.17 -19.25 3.80
CA ILE A 355 13.12 -19.94 2.94
C ILE A 355 13.94 -20.85 3.84
N ASP A 356 13.74 -22.15 3.68
CA ASP A 356 14.55 -23.16 4.35
C ASP A 356 15.97 -23.12 3.80
N VAL A 357 16.93 -22.96 4.71
CA VAL A 357 18.36 -22.91 4.41
C VAL A 357 19.09 -24.17 4.84
N SER A 358 18.38 -25.20 5.31
CA SER A 358 18.94 -26.50 5.66
C SER A 358 19.74 -27.09 4.49
N PRO A 359 20.93 -27.67 4.71
CA PRO A 359 21.63 -28.38 3.65
C PRO A 359 20.74 -29.54 3.16
N LYS A 360 20.49 -29.57 1.84
CA LYS A 360 19.83 -30.71 1.19
C LYS A 360 20.74 -31.93 1.16
#